data_AF-A0A2S9FQ27-F1
#
_entry.id   AF-A0A2S9FQ27-F1
#
_cell.length_a   1.000
_cell.length_b   1.000
_cell.length_c   1.000
_cell.angle_alpha   90.00
_cell.angle_beta   90.00
_cell.angle_gamma   90.00
#
_symmetry.space_group_name_H-M   'P 1'
#
loop_
_entity.id
_entity.type
_entity.pdbx_description
1 polymer ?
#
loop_
_entity_poly.entity_id
_entity_poly.type
_entity_poly.pdbx_seq_one_letter_code
_entity_poly.pdbx_strand_id
1 'polypeptide(L)'
;QIAMSKAGMQAMSEIWLMYYELIKQRRDHPQDDMISELIAAEQRREPGDLGVVQPGRRAVFALHLGGAGAETVTKLVGSAVVTFGRHPDQWQQLLDDRSKVAVAIE
;
A
#
# COMPACT_ATOMS: atom_id res chain seq x y z
N GLN A 1 5.75 -21.01 15.52
CA GLN A 1 5.72 -20.49 14.14
C GLN A 1 4.53 -21.12 13.43
N ILE A 2 3.58 -20.32 12.95
CA ILE A 2 2.48 -20.84 12.12
C ILE A 2 3.09 -21.10 10.74
N ALA A 3 3.12 -22.36 10.30
CA ALA A 3 3.61 -22.71 8.98
C ALA A 3 2.67 -22.11 7.91
N MET A 4 3.26 -21.49 6.89
CA MET A 4 2.51 -20.88 5.80
C MET A 4 1.80 -21.98 5.00
N SER A 5 0.49 -21.84 4.77
CA SER A 5 -0.27 -22.85 4.03
C SER A 5 0.15 -22.89 2.56
N LYS A 6 -0.16 -23.98 1.85
CA LYS A 6 0.05 -24.08 0.40
C LYS A 6 -0.63 -22.94 -0.35
N ALA A 7 -1.85 -22.59 0.06
CA ALA A 7 -2.58 -21.45 -0.48
C ALA A 7 -1.87 -20.11 -0.18
N GLY A 8 -1.30 -19.94 1.02
CA GLY A 8 -0.53 -18.76 1.37
C GLY A 8 0.76 -18.60 0.55
N MET A 9 1.47 -19.69 0.28
CA MET A 9 2.64 -19.69 -0.62
C MET A 9 2.26 -19.33 -2.05
N GLN A 10 1.13 -19.85 -2.54
CA GLN A 10 0.62 -19.53 -3.87
C GLN A 10 0.24 -18.04 -3.98
N ALA A 11 -0.55 -17.52 -3.03
CA ALA A 11 -0.94 -16.12 -3.01
C ALA A 11 0.27 -15.18 -2.96
N MET A 12 1.29 -15.52 -2.17
CA MET A 12 2.53 -14.73 -2.12
C MET A 12 3.26 -14.71 -3.46
N SER A 13 3.28 -15.83 -4.17
CA SER A 13 3.89 -15.94 -5.51
C SER A 13 3.12 -15.10 -6.53
N GLU A 14 1.79 -15.15 -6.50
CA GLU A 14 0.91 -14.37 -7.39
C GLU A 14 1.09 -12.86 -7.19
N ILE A 15 1.12 -12.40 -5.92
CA ILE A 15 1.39 -11.00 -5.60
C ILE A 15 2.76 -10.59 -6.12
N TRP A 16 3.79 -11.42 -5.92
CA TRP A 16 5.14 -11.10 -6.38
C TRP A 16 5.22 -10.95 -7.90
N LEU A 17 4.60 -11.87 -8.65
CA LEU A 17 4.54 -11.83 -10.10
C LEU A 17 3.81 -10.57 -10.60
N MET A 18 2.66 -10.25 -10.01
CA MET A 18 1.90 -9.05 -10.35
C MET A 18 2.75 -7.77 -10.17
N TYR A 19 3.43 -7.62 -9.02
CA TYR A 19 4.29 -6.45 -8.80
C TYR A 19 5.49 -6.42 -9.75
N TYR A 20 6.12 -7.56 -10.02
CA TYR A 20 7.23 -7.66 -10.97
C TYR A 20 6.82 -7.18 -12.37
N GLU A 21 5.66 -7.63 -12.87
CA GLU A 21 5.12 -7.20 -14.15
C GLU A 21 4.78 -5.70 -14.15
N LEU A 22 4.17 -5.20 -13.08
CA LEU A 22 3.85 -3.78 -12.94
C LEU A 22 5.11 -2.91 -12.97
N ILE A 23 6.16 -3.29 -12.25
CA ILE A 23 7.44 -2.57 -12.23
C ILE A 23 8.07 -2.56 -13.63
N LYS A 24 8.03 -3.70 -14.34
CA LYS A 24 8.53 -3.80 -15.71
C LYS A 24 7.76 -2.85 -16.63
N GLN A 25 6.43 -2.87 -16.57
CA GLN A 25 5.57 -1.97 -17.35
C GLN A 25 5.86 -0.50 -17.06
N ARG A 26 6.05 -0.12 -15.78
CA ARG A 26 6.38 1.27 -15.41
C ARG A 26 7.78 1.71 -15.78
N ARG A 27 8.72 0.79 -15.94
CA ARG A 27 10.04 1.10 -16.52
C ARG A 27 9.94 1.44 -18.00
N ASP A 28 9.17 0.67 -18.75
CA ASP A 28 9.02 0.86 -20.19
C ASP A 28 8.05 2.02 -20.53
N HIS A 29 7.04 2.23 -19.68
CA HIS A 29 6.00 3.25 -19.82
C HIS A 29 5.72 3.94 -18.48
N PRO A 30 6.54 4.93 -18.08
CA PRO A 30 6.34 5.68 -16.84
C PRO A 30 4.99 6.38 -16.79
N GLN A 31 4.38 6.44 -15.60
CA GLN A 31 3.13 7.15 -15.33
C GLN A 31 3.31 8.16 -14.18
N ASP A 32 2.30 8.99 -13.95
CA ASP A 32 2.24 9.88 -12.78
C ASP A 32 1.80 9.08 -11.54
N ASP A 33 2.67 8.19 -11.08
CA ASP A 33 2.43 7.35 -9.91
C ASP A 33 3.70 7.12 -9.08
N MET A 34 3.48 6.73 -7.81
CA MET A 34 4.55 6.48 -6.86
C MET A 34 5.55 5.42 -7.34
N ILE A 35 5.10 4.41 -8.11
CA ILE A 35 5.98 3.33 -8.60
C ILE A 35 6.96 3.90 -9.64
N SER A 36 6.46 4.72 -10.57
CA SER A 36 7.27 5.38 -11.59
C SER A 36 8.26 6.37 -10.97
N GLU A 37 7.83 7.14 -9.96
CA GLU A 37 8.73 8.04 -9.22
C GLU A 37 9.84 7.29 -8.46
N LEU A 38 9.50 6.16 -7.82
CA LEU A 38 10.49 5.30 -7.15
C LEU A 38 11.50 4.70 -8.14
N ILE A 39 11.06 4.33 -9.34
CA ILE A 39 11.92 3.85 -10.43
C ILE A 39 12.83 4.99 -10.92
N ALA A 40 12.29 6.19 -11.16
CA ALA A 40 13.08 7.33 -11.60
C ALA A 40 14.11 7.77 -10.54
N ALA A 41 13.76 7.69 -9.26
CA ALA A 41 14.69 7.89 -8.15
C ALA A 41 15.81 6.82 -8.08
N GLU A 42 15.62 5.63 -8.67
CA GLU A 42 16.70 4.65 -8.83
C GLU A 42 17.78 5.11 -9.81
N GLN A 43 17.40 5.85 -10.85
CA GLN A 43 18.26 6.19 -11.98
C GLN A 43 19.02 7.51 -11.82
N ARG A 44 18.49 8.45 -11.02
CA ARG A 44 19.05 9.81 -10.81
C ARG A 44 20.32 9.88 -9.94
N ARG A 45 21.10 8.80 -9.81
CA ARG A 45 22.24 8.74 -8.87
C ARG A 45 23.60 8.91 -9.56
N GLU A 46 24.44 9.77 -8.98
CA GLU A 46 25.84 9.97 -9.37
C GLU A 46 26.73 8.80 -8.89
N PRO A 47 27.83 8.47 -9.62
CA PRO A 47 28.77 7.44 -9.18
C PRO A 47 29.49 7.85 -7.90
N GLY A 48 29.29 7.14 -6.79
CA GLY A 48 30.06 7.33 -5.54
C GLY A 48 29.26 7.47 -4.26
N ASP A 49 27.93 7.52 -4.33
CA ASP A 49 27.09 7.62 -3.14
C ASP A 49 27.02 6.26 -2.38
N LEU A 50 27.53 6.24 -1.15
CA LEU A 50 27.88 5.01 -0.37
C LEU A 50 26.68 4.32 0.30
N GLY A 51 25.47 4.87 0.20
CA GLY A 51 24.25 4.19 0.66
C GLY A 51 23.87 3.05 -0.28
N VAL A 52 24.41 1.85 -0.12
CA VAL A 52 24.02 0.69 -0.94
C VAL A 52 22.56 0.30 -0.64
N VAL A 53 21.65 0.80 -1.46
CA VAL A 53 20.31 0.25 -1.64
C VAL A 53 20.39 -0.51 -2.95
N GLN A 54 20.55 -1.83 -2.88
CA GLN A 54 20.70 -2.69 -4.06
C GLN A 54 19.61 -2.40 -5.11
N PRO A 55 19.93 -2.48 -6.42
CA PRO A 55 18.94 -2.35 -7.49
C PRO A 55 17.71 -3.22 -7.20
N GLY A 56 16.50 -2.61 -7.19
CA GLY A 56 15.25 -3.31 -6.88
C GLY A 56 14.75 -3.16 -5.44
N ARG A 57 15.52 -2.63 -4.48
CA ARG A 57 15.05 -2.46 -3.09
C ARG A 57 13.96 -1.38 -2.96
N ARG A 58 13.95 -0.34 -3.83
CA ARG A 58 12.88 0.68 -3.84
C ARG A 58 11.59 0.16 -4.47
N ALA A 59 11.71 -0.72 -5.46
CA ALA A 59 10.57 -1.45 -6.01
C ALA A 59 10.00 -2.49 -5.00
N VAL A 60 10.88 -3.14 -4.22
CA VAL A 60 10.49 -3.97 -3.06
C VAL A 60 9.82 -3.15 -1.96
N PHE A 61 10.22 -1.89 -1.77
CA PHE A 61 9.52 -0.99 -0.85
C PHE A 61 8.08 -0.70 -1.30
N ALA A 62 7.83 -0.55 -2.61
CA ALA A 62 6.48 -0.44 -3.14
C ALA A 62 5.64 -1.70 -2.89
N LEU A 63 6.23 -2.90 -3.06
CA LEU A 63 5.61 -4.17 -2.69
C LEU A 63 5.26 -4.21 -1.18
N HIS A 64 6.16 -3.70 -0.33
CA HIS A 64 5.96 -3.65 1.11
C HIS A 64 4.80 -2.71 1.52
N LEU A 65 4.75 -1.51 0.92
CA LEU A 65 3.65 -0.56 1.11
C LEU A 65 2.32 -1.13 0.64
N GLY A 66 2.31 -1.83 -0.50
CA GLY A 66 1.13 -2.47 -1.04
C GLY A 66 0.53 -3.51 -0.09
N GLY A 67 1.37 -4.38 0.48
CA GLY A 67 0.93 -5.37 1.47
C GLY A 67 0.46 -4.73 2.78
N ALA A 68 1.24 -3.78 3.32
CA ALA A 68 0.93 -3.13 4.59
C ALA A 68 -0.37 -2.28 4.53
N GLY A 69 -0.57 -1.54 3.44
CA GLY A 69 -1.77 -0.72 3.24
C GLY A 69 -3.03 -1.56 3.05
N ALA A 70 -2.93 -2.70 2.35
CA ALA A 70 -4.08 -3.56 2.09
C ALA A 70 -4.72 -4.10 3.37
N GLU A 71 -3.91 -4.56 4.33
CA GLU A 71 -4.43 -5.11 5.59
C GLU A 71 -5.00 -4.02 6.50
N THR A 72 -4.28 -2.91 6.66
CA THR A 72 -4.63 -1.84 7.61
C THR A 72 -5.87 -1.07 7.17
N VAL A 73 -5.96 -0.67 5.90
CA VAL A 73 -7.12 0.07 5.38
C VAL A 73 -8.37 -0.83 5.33
N THR A 74 -8.23 -2.10 4.95
CA THR A 74 -9.36 -3.05 4.98
C THR A 74 -9.91 -3.20 6.39
N LYS A 75 -9.02 -3.36 7.39
CA LYS A 75 -9.43 -3.41 8.79
C LYS A 75 -10.09 -2.12 9.23
N LEU A 76 -9.51 -0.96 8.93
CA LEU A 76 -10.07 0.34 9.28
C LEU A 76 -11.50 0.50 8.74
N VAL A 77 -11.71 0.25 7.44
CA VAL A 77 -13.03 0.38 6.81
C VAL A 77 -14.02 -0.61 7.41
N GLY A 78 -13.63 -1.88 7.56
CA GLY A 78 -14.49 -2.90 8.18
C GLY A 78 -14.87 -2.54 9.63
N SER A 79 -13.90 -2.08 10.42
CA SER A 79 -14.13 -1.63 11.80
C SER A 79 -15.02 -0.39 11.84
N ALA A 80 -14.84 0.58 10.95
CA ALA A 80 -15.66 1.79 10.90
C ALA A 80 -17.15 1.45 10.68
N VAL A 81 -17.46 0.54 9.77
CA VAL A 81 -18.85 0.08 9.53
C VAL A 81 -19.46 -0.54 10.78
N VAL A 82 -18.72 -1.41 11.48
CA VAL A 82 -19.19 -2.03 12.73
C VAL A 82 -19.39 -0.99 13.83
N THR A 83 -18.45 -0.07 13.98
CA THR A 83 -18.49 0.98 15.00
C THR A 83 -19.68 1.91 14.80
N PHE A 84 -19.89 2.43 13.59
CA PHE A 84 -21.04 3.30 13.31
C PHE A 84 -22.38 2.55 13.37
N GLY A 85 -22.41 1.26 13.03
CA GLY A 85 -23.59 0.42 13.24
C GLY A 85 -23.96 0.26 14.72
N ARG A 86 -22.99 0.27 15.62
CA ARG A 86 -23.20 0.22 17.09
C ARG A 86 -23.50 1.60 17.71
N HIS A 87 -23.09 2.68 17.04
CA HIS A 87 -23.25 4.06 17.48
C HIS A 87 -23.93 4.93 16.40
N PRO A 88 -25.21 4.66 16.08
CA PRO A 88 -25.91 5.34 14.98
C PRO A 88 -26.10 6.85 15.22
N ASP A 89 -26.13 7.29 16.47
CA ASP A 89 -26.15 8.70 16.85
C ASP A 89 -24.87 9.44 16.44
N GLN A 90 -23.71 8.79 16.59
CA GLN A 90 -22.42 9.33 16.15
C GLN A 90 -22.34 9.37 14.62
N TRP A 91 -22.89 8.36 13.94
CA TRP A 91 -23.03 8.38 12.48
C TRP A 91 -23.90 9.54 12.00
N GLN A 92 -25.04 9.76 12.66
CA GLN A 92 -25.95 10.85 12.31
C GLN A 92 -25.28 12.22 12.46
N GLN A 93 -24.47 12.43 13.51
CA GLN A 93 -23.72 13.68 13.67
C GLN A 93 -22.77 13.99 12.49
N LEU A 94 -22.20 12.96 11.86
CA LEU A 94 -21.35 13.11 10.67
C LEU A 94 -22.16 13.37 9.40
N LEU A 95 -23.39 12.86 9.32
CA LEU A 95 -24.32 13.16 8.23
C LEU A 95 -24.82 14.60 8.31
N ASP A 96 -25.16 15.05 9.51
CA ASP A 96 -25.67 16.40 9.78
C ASP A 96 -24.58 17.46 9.58
N ASP A 97 -23.33 17.13 9.89
CA ASP A 97 -22.19 18.03 9.74
C ASP A 97 -20.93 17.31 9.22
N ARG A 98 -20.70 17.46 7.90
CA ARG A 98 -19.56 16.85 7.22
C ARG A 98 -18.21 17.44 7.63
N SER A 99 -18.17 18.61 8.27
CA SER A 99 -16.92 19.18 8.79
C SER A 99 -16.30 18.32 9.90
N LYS A 100 -17.11 17.47 10.57
CA LYS A 100 -16.67 16.58 11.64
C LYS A 100 -15.99 15.29 11.16
N VAL A 101 -16.01 14.99 9.85
CA VAL A 101 -15.43 13.74 9.33
C VAL A 101 -13.93 13.66 9.60
N ALA A 102 -13.20 14.77 9.46
CA ALA A 102 -11.76 14.80 9.65
C ALA A 102 -11.33 14.46 11.09
N VAL A 103 -12.15 14.74 12.10
CA VAL A 103 -11.86 14.43 13.50
C VAL A 103 -12.37 13.06 13.94
N ALA A 104 -13.17 12.39 13.09
CA ALA A 104 -13.72 11.06 13.36
C ALA A 104 -12.84 9.92 12.81
N ILE A 105 -11.78 10.24 12.07
CA ILE A 105 -10.89 9.29 11.40
C ILE A 105 -9.44 9.70 11.72
N GLU A 106 -8.62 8.75 12.19
CA GLU A 106 -7.14 8.83 12.27
C GLU A 106 -6.49 7.72 11.45
#